data_AF-A0A3D8SD26-F1
#
_entry.id   AF-A0A3D8SD26-F1
#
_cell.length_a   1.000
_cell.length_b   1.000
_cell.length_c   1.000
_cell.angle_alpha   90.00
_cell.angle_beta   90.00
_cell.angle_gamma   90.00
#
_symmetry.space_group_name_H-M   'P 1'
#
loop_
_entity.id
_entity.type
_entity.pdbx_description
1 polymer ?
#
loop_
_entity_poly.entity_id
_entity_poly.type
_entity_poly.pdbx_seq_one_letter_code
_entity_poly.pdbx_strand_id
1 'polypeptide(L)'
;MAVNVCADSAGYVLPSSGSASTTQFILGTELSSGTGCGVSSLPDGKSTSGGQGGGPGYLYAAINQLAFGSNPSAGAGGPGGACGICYEITPVSSAGVALSSQALTFMIVDECPASIALSGGSHCNQCTTSEVNDMGQHWHFDIAVDAMSTAQYSTFFNGVTDGSNWLNTTFQKVSCIGSTNPTPNIDSWGCISGLCPNNDDATVCASTGFS
;
A
#
# COMPACT_ATOMS: atom_id res chain seq x y z
N MET A 1 17.90 -11.82 -12.20
CA MET A 1 17.99 -12.91 -11.21
C MET A 1 16.72 -12.84 -10.39
N ALA A 2 15.90 -13.90 -10.36
CA ALA A 2 14.70 -13.92 -9.54
C ALA A 2 15.11 -13.91 -8.06
N VAL A 3 14.71 -12.88 -7.32
CA VAL A 3 14.85 -12.86 -5.87
C VAL A 3 13.87 -13.90 -5.34
N ASN A 4 14.37 -14.91 -4.63
CA ASN A 4 13.54 -15.94 -4.02
C ASN A 4 12.76 -15.26 -2.88
N VAL A 5 11.54 -14.82 -3.14
CA VAL A 5 10.69 -14.20 -2.11
C VAL A 5 10.02 -15.34 -1.36
N CYS A 6 10.48 -15.64 -0.14
CA CYS A 6 9.93 -16.71 0.67
C CYS A 6 8.63 -16.25 1.32
N ALA A 7 7.55 -17.00 1.09
CA ALA A 7 6.32 -16.84 1.86
C ALA A 7 6.54 -17.27 3.32
N ASP A 8 5.81 -16.65 4.25
CA ASP A 8 5.74 -17.12 5.63
C ASP A 8 4.86 -18.38 5.76
N SER A 9 4.62 -18.83 7.00
CA SER A 9 3.77 -19.98 7.28
C SER A 9 2.30 -19.80 6.90
N ALA A 10 1.81 -18.56 6.80
CA ALA A 10 0.45 -18.23 6.41
C ALA A 10 0.30 -17.95 4.90
N GLY A 11 1.42 -17.92 4.17
CA GLY A 11 1.48 -17.69 2.72
C GLY A 11 1.74 -16.24 2.33
N TYR A 12 1.88 -15.31 3.28
CA TYR A 12 2.17 -13.91 2.98
C TYR A 12 3.61 -13.72 2.54
N VAL A 13 3.81 -12.71 1.70
CA VAL A 13 5.10 -12.43 1.08
C VAL A 13 5.37 -10.95 1.16
N LEU A 14 6.31 -10.53 2.02
CA LEU A 14 6.74 -9.13 2.09
C LEU A 14 7.88 -8.88 1.09
N PRO A 15 7.63 -8.27 -0.08
CA PRO A 15 8.65 -8.12 -1.11
C PRO A 15 9.69 -7.05 -0.72
N SER A 16 10.97 -7.27 -1.01
CA SER A 16 12.00 -6.23 -0.83
C SER A 16 12.13 -5.30 -2.03
N SER A 17 11.68 -5.72 -3.21
CA SER A 17 11.74 -4.96 -4.46
C SER A 17 10.92 -5.66 -5.55
N GLY A 18 10.52 -4.94 -6.59
CA GLY A 18 9.86 -5.54 -7.75
C GLY A 18 9.19 -4.51 -8.64
N SER A 19 8.19 -4.98 -9.38
CA SER A 19 7.26 -4.13 -10.12
C SER A 19 5.86 -4.23 -9.54
N ALA A 20 5.14 -3.11 -9.55
CA ALA A 20 3.80 -3.00 -8.98
C ALA A 20 2.94 -2.07 -9.82
N SER A 21 1.62 -2.19 -9.68
CA SER A 21 0.68 -1.16 -10.11
C SER A 21 0.30 -0.27 -8.94
N THR A 22 -0.32 0.88 -9.24
CA THR A 22 -0.85 1.77 -8.20
C THR A 22 -2.30 2.15 -8.45
N THR A 23 -3.07 2.39 -7.39
CA THR A 23 -4.30 3.19 -7.44
C THR A 23 -4.22 4.37 -6.47
N GLN A 24 -5.36 5.03 -6.22
CA GLN A 24 -5.50 6.11 -5.26
C GLN A 24 -6.64 5.81 -4.30
N PHE A 25 -6.46 6.15 -3.02
CA PHE A 25 -7.51 6.18 -2.03
C PHE A 25 -7.46 7.47 -1.19
N ILE A 26 -8.55 7.72 -0.47
CA ILE A 26 -8.69 8.87 0.44
C ILE A 26 -8.50 8.37 1.87
N LEU A 27 -7.33 8.60 2.45
CA LEU A 27 -7.01 8.16 3.81
C LEU A 27 -7.95 8.78 4.84
N GLY A 28 -8.38 10.03 4.63
CA GLY A 28 -9.25 10.75 5.55
C GLY A 28 -10.56 10.02 5.88
N THR A 29 -11.10 9.19 4.97
CA THR A 29 -12.32 8.39 5.24
C THR A 29 -12.02 7.18 6.11
N GLU A 30 -10.84 6.58 5.95
CA GLU A 30 -10.40 5.38 6.67
C GLU A 30 -10.03 5.68 8.13
N LEU A 31 -9.55 6.91 8.43
CA LEU A 31 -9.13 7.29 9.79
C LEU A 31 -10.23 7.12 10.85
N SER A 32 -11.51 7.19 10.46
CA SER A 32 -12.64 7.09 11.40
C SER A 32 -12.89 5.67 11.91
N SER A 33 -12.61 4.66 11.08
CA SER A 33 -12.71 3.23 11.43
C SER A 33 -11.36 2.60 11.80
N GLY A 34 -10.27 3.33 11.56
CA GLY A 34 -8.92 2.79 11.62
C GLY A 34 -8.53 2.11 10.31
N THR A 35 -7.30 2.35 9.84
CA THR A 35 -6.72 1.59 8.73
C THR A 35 -6.38 0.16 9.14
N GLY A 36 -5.97 -0.71 8.23
CA GLY A 36 -5.48 -2.06 8.54
C GLY A 36 -4.32 -2.08 9.55
N CYS A 37 -3.50 -1.04 9.62
CA CYS A 37 -2.45 -0.89 10.64
C CYS A 37 -2.92 -0.24 11.96
N GLY A 38 -4.21 0.11 12.04
CA GLY A 38 -4.82 0.79 13.17
C GLY A 38 -4.56 2.30 13.21
N VAL A 39 -4.30 2.95 12.08
CA VAL A 39 -4.12 4.41 12.05
C VAL A 39 -5.45 5.10 12.25
N SER A 40 -5.55 5.92 13.29
CA SER A 40 -6.77 6.66 13.64
C SER A 40 -6.66 8.17 13.46
N SER A 41 -5.45 8.72 13.33
CA SER A 41 -5.27 10.11 12.91
C SER A 41 -3.87 10.40 12.36
N LEU A 42 -3.76 11.48 11.59
CA LEU A 42 -2.46 11.97 11.13
C LEU A 42 -1.64 12.54 12.31
N PRO A 43 -0.30 12.53 12.20
CA PRO A 43 0.59 13.14 13.18
C PRO A 43 0.29 14.62 13.43
N ASP A 44 0.71 15.12 14.60
CA ASP A 44 0.69 16.54 14.98
C ASP A 44 -0.69 17.23 14.85
N GLY A 45 -1.78 16.46 14.98
CA GLY A 45 -3.15 16.97 14.84
C GLY A 45 -3.46 17.49 13.43
N LYS A 46 -2.71 17.06 12.41
CA LYS A 46 -2.98 17.40 11.01
C LYS A 46 -4.20 16.66 10.49
N SER A 47 -4.75 17.17 9.40
CA SER A 47 -5.87 16.57 8.67
C SER A 47 -5.66 16.70 7.17
N THR A 48 -6.40 15.91 6.40
CA THR A 48 -6.53 16.05 4.94
C THR A 48 -7.78 16.84 4.61
N SER A 49 -7.83 17.45 3.43
CA SER A 49 -9.06 18.03 2.88
C SER A 49 -9.98 17.01 2.21
N GLY A 50 -9.55 15.74 2.13
CA GLY A 50 -10.22 14.68 1.37
C GLY A 50 -10.03 14.77 -0.15
N GLY A 51 -9.26 15.74 -0.66
CA GLY A 51 -8.94 15.88 -2.08
C GLY A 51 -7.48 15.56 -2.40
N GLN A 52 -7.20 15.19 -3.64
CA GLN A 52 -5.85 14.94 -4.16
C GLN A 52 -4.89 16.10 -3.85
N GLY A 53 -3.74 15.79 -3.23
CA GLY A 53 -2.75 16.79 -2.84
C GLY A 53 -3.23 17.77 -1.77
N GLY A 54 -4.28 17.39 -1.02
CA GLY A 54 -4.97 18.23 -0.04
C GLY A 54 -4.48 18.08 1.40
N GLY A 55 -3.35 17.41 1.61
CA GLY A 55 -2.85 17.02 2.93
C GLY A 55 -1.58 17.75 3.35
N PRO A 56 -1.08 17.40 4.54
CA PRO A 56 0.10 18.04 5.13
C PRO A 56 1.43 17.66 4.45
N GLY A 57 1.42 16.72 3.51
CA GLY A 57 2.65 16.27 2.83
C GLY A 57 3.15 14.91 3.26
N TYR A 58 2.27 14.08 3.82
CA TYR A 58 2.63 12.72 4.22
C TYR A 58 2.42 11.74 3.07
N LEU A 59 3.36 10.81 2.94
CA LEU A 59 3.41 9.83 1.87
C LEU A 59 3.10 8.46 2.47
N TYR A 60 1.83 8.08 2.37
CA TYR A 60 1.30 6.82 2.87
C TYR A 60 0.70 6.01 1.73
N ALA A 61 0.68 4.69 1.91
CA ALA A 61 0.05 3.77 0.97
C ALA A 61 -0.59 2.57 1.69
N ALA A 62 -1.52 1.94 1.00
CA ALA A 62 -1.92 0.56 1.26
C ALA A 62 -1.10 -0.38 0.37
N ILE A 63 -0.95 -1.64 0.76
CA ILE A 63 -0.35 -2.69 -0.09
C ILE A 63 -1.33 -3.86 -0.23
N ASN A 64 -1.29 -4.60 -1.35
CA ASN A 64 -2.18 -5.75 -1.54
C ASN A 64 -2.05 -6.79 -0.42
N GLN A 65 -3.16 -7.45 -0.11
CA GLN A 65 -3.29 -8.39 1.00
C GLN A 65 -2.16 -9.42 1.10
N LEU A 66 -1.75 -10.04 -0.03
CA LEU A 66 -0.63 -11.00 -0.07
C LEU A 66 0.68 -10.41 0.50
N ALA A 67 0.92 -9.12 0.32
CA ALA A 67 2.10 -8.44 0.85
C ALA A 67 1.87 -7.72 2.18
N PHE A 68 0.61 -7.50 2.58
CA PHE A 68 0.28 -6.79 3.80
C PHE A 68 0.59 -7.62 5.06
N GLY A 69 0.19 -8.90 5.08
CA GLY A 69 0.43 -9.79 6.21
C GLY A 69 -0.77 -10.00 7.14
N SER A 70 -1.99 -9.71 6.69
CA SER A 70 -3.25 -9.89 7.45
C SER A 70 -4.42 -10.20 6.51
N ASN A 71 -5.59 -10.58 7.06
CA ASN A 71 -6.78 -10.86 6.25
C ASN A 71 -8.07 -10.50 7.01
N PRO A 72 -8.71 -9.36 6.69
CA PRO A 72 -9.93 -8.90 7.35
C PRO A 72 -11.14 -9.78 7.01
N SER A 73 -11.14 -10.47 5.86
CA SER A 73 -12.26 -11.31 5.42
C SER A 73 -12.40 -12.63 6.18
N ALA A 74 -11.40 -13.02 6.98
CA ALA A 74 -11.45 -14.19 7.85
C ALA A 74 -11.89 -13.86 9.30
N GLY A 75 -12.32 -12.62 9.58
CA GLY A 75 -12.59 -12.18 10.96
C GLY A 75 -11.33 -11.97 11.81
N ALA A 76 -10.17 -12.03 11.15
CA ALA A 76 -8.82 -11.91 11.70
C ALA A 76 -8.14 -10.66 11.11
N GLY A 77 -8.90 -9.55 11.03
CA GLY A 77 -8.34 -8.24 10.66
C GLY A 77 -7.38 -7.73 11.74
N GLY A 78 -6.43 -6.87 11.34
CA GLY A 78 -5.40 -6.33 12.23
C GLY A 78 -4.11 -6.02 11.47
N PRO A 79 -3.10 -5.44 12.14
CA PRO A 79 -1.86 -5.05 11.49
C PRO A 79 -1.09 -6.26 10.95
N GLY A 80 -0.67 -6.18 9.68
CA GLY A 80 0.27 -7.13 9.09
C GLY A 80 1.72 -6.64 9.15
N GLY A 81 2.68 -7.51 8.85
CA GLY A 81 4.10 -7.19 8.89
C GLY A 81 4.57 -6.09 7.94
N ALA A 82 3.74 -5.70 6.97
CA ALA A 82 4.01 -4.53 6.13
C ALA A 82 3.83 -3.19 6.87
N CYS A 83 3.08 -3.15 7.97
CA CYS A 83 2.76 -1.91 8.66
C CYS A 83 4.00 -1.15 9.16
N GLY A 84 4.22 0.05 8.63
CA GLY A 84 5.38 0.90 8.91
C GLY A 84 6.60 0.63 8.03
N ILE A 85 6.53 -0.30 7.08
CA ILE A 85 7.58 -0.48 6.07
C ILE A 85 7.49 0.64 5.04
N CYS A 86 8.63 1.17 4.62
CA CYS A 86 8.72 2.16 3.56
C CYS A 86 9.24 1.57 2.26
N TYR A 87 8.62 1.98 1.16
CA TYR A 87 9.04 1.67 -0.20
C TYR A 87 9.28 2.96 -0.97
N GLU A 88 10.43 3.05 -1.64
CA GLU A 88 10.59 4.01 -2.73
C GLU A 88 9.90 3.43 -3.96
N ILE A 89 8.94 4.17 -4.50
CA ILE A 89 8.16 3.78 -5.67
C ILE A 89 8.53 4.75 -6.79
N THR A 90 9.02 4.19 -7.90
CA THR A 90 9.41 4.93 -9.09
C THR A 90 8.44 4.61 -10.23
N PRO A 91 7.67 5.60 -10.72
CA PRO A 91 6.84 5.44 -11.91
C PRO A 91 7.60 4.94 -13.14
N VAL A 92 6.93 4.15 -13.98
CA VAL A 92 7.45 3.72 -15.28
C VAL A 92 6.49 4.20 -16.37
N SER A 93 7.01 4.95 -17.34
CA SER A 93 6.20 5.45 -18.46
C SER A 93 5.70 4.32 -19.36
N SER A 94 4.73 4.61 -20.22
CA SER A 94 4.23 3.66 -21.23
C SER A 94 5.31 3.17 -22.21
N ALA A 95 6.41 3.92 -22.35
CA ALA A 95 7.58 3.51 -23.13
C ALA A 95 8.56 2.61 -22.35
N GLY A 96 8.24 2.24 -21.10
CA GLY A 96 9.08 1.40 -20.24
C GLY A 96 10.23 2.16 -19.57
N VAL A 97 10.17 3.50 -19.50
CA VAL A 97 11.24 4.33 -18.92
C VAL A 97 10.91 4.64 -17.46
N ALA A 98 11.81 4.28 -16.54
CA ALA A 98 11.72 4.67 -15.14
C ALA A 98 11.88 6.19 -14.98
N LEU A 99 10.95 6.83 -14.28
CA LEU A 99 10.88 8.26 -14.08
C LEU A 99 11.43 8.62 -12.70
N SER A 100 12.74 8.46 -12.50
CA SER A 100 13.37 8.61 -11.17
C SER A 100 13.17 9.99 -10.54
N SER A 101 12.97 11.05 -11.34
CA SER A 101 12.63 12.39 -10.82
C SER A 101 11.23 12.49 -10.20
N GLN A 102 10.40 11.45 -10.36
CA GLN A 102 9.05 11.33 -9.80
C GLN A 102 9.00 10.32 -8.66
N ALA A 103 10.12 9.67 -8.33
CA ALA A 103 10.16 8.67 -7.27
C ALA A 103 9.87 9.30 -5.90
N LEU A 104 9.04 8.64 -5.11
CA LEU A 104 8.69 9.05 -3.76
C LEU A 104 8.72 7.84 -2.82
N THR A 105 9.01 8.09 -1.54
CA THR A 105 9.01 7.06 -0.49
C THR A 105 7.68 7.06 0.25
N PHE A 106 6.98 5.94 0.24
CA PHE A 106 5.69 5.75 0.90
C PHE A 106 5.81 4.77 2.06
N MET A 107 5.20 5.09 3.19
CA MET A 107 5.04 4.16 4.32
C MET A 107 3.72 3.40 4.18
N ILE A 108 3.75 2.08 4.39
CA ILE A 108 2.54 1.28 4.43
C ILE A 108 1.82 1.51 5.74
N VAL A 109 0.57 1.98 5.64
CA VAL A 109 -0.30 2.26 6.78
C VAL A 109 -1.63 1.52 6.68
N ASP A 110 -1.88 0.84 5.57
CA ASP A 110 -3.18 0.21 5.30
C ASP A 110 -3.04 -1.05 4.44
N GLU A 111 -4.12 -1.81 4.37
CA GLU A 111 -4.28 -2.97 3.51
C GLU A 111 -5.16 -2.61 2.32
N CYS A 112 -4.79 -3.09 1.14
CA CYS A 112 -5.72 -3.19 0.03
C CYS A 112 -6.23 -4.64 -0.04
N PRO A 113 -7.42 -4.94 0.52
CA PRO A 113 -7.87 -6.32 0.70
C PRO A 113 -8.34 -6.94 -0.61
N ALA A 114 -8.10 -8.25 -0.76
CA ALA A 114 -8.53 -9.01 -1.94
C ALA A 114 -10.07 -9.10 -2.05
N SER A 115 -10.79 -8.99 -0.93
CA SER A 115 -12.25 -9.07 -0.88
C SER A 115 -12.96 -7.81 -1.40
N ILE A 116 -12.36 -6.62 -1.28
CA ILE A 116 -12.92 -5.37 -1.84
C ILE A 116 -12.76 -5.32 -3.37
N ALA A 117 -11.88 -6.16 -3.93
CA ALA A 117 -11.82 -6.36 -5.37
C ALA A 117 -13.13 -6.89 -5.98
N LEU A 118 -14.02 -7.44 -5.16
CA LEU A 118 -15.33 -7.97 -5.55
C LEU A 118 -16.39 -6.89 -5.84
N SER A 119 -16.12 -5.60 -5.56
CA SER A 119 -17.00 -4.49 -5.98
C SER A 119 -16.60 -3.83 -7.31
N GLY A 120 -15.62 -4.40 -8.04
CA GLY A 120 -15.33 -4.04 -9.43
C GLY A 120 -13.88 -3.65 -9.77
N GLY A 121 -12.96 -3.61 -8.80
CA GLY A 121 -11.53 -3.31 -9.04
C GLY A 121 -10.65 -4.52 -8.76
N SER A 122 -10.14 -5.20 -9.77
CA SER A 122 -9.34 -6.44 -9.58
C SER A 122 -7.86 -6.15 -9.28
N HIS A 123 -7.57 -5.07 -8.55
CA HIS A 123 -6.21 -4.52 -8.41
C HIS A 123 -5.38 -5.18 -7.29
N CYS A 124 -6.05 -5.72 -6.27
CA CYS A 124 -5.42 -6.26 -5.05
C CYS A 124 -5.80 -7.72 -4.76
N ASN A 125 -6.29 -8.44 -5.76
CA ASN A 125 -6.86 -9.79 -5.62
C ASN A 125 -5.82 -10.92 -5.64
N GLN A 126 -4.52 -10.61 -5.61
CA GLN A 126 -3.48 -11.64 -5.61
C GLN A 126 -3.45 -12.35 -4.26
N CYS A 127 -3.49 -13.68 -4.32
CA CYS A 127 -3.47 -14.59 -3.18
C CYS A 127 -2.20 -15.46 -3.17
N THR A 128 -1.53 -15.57 -4.33
CA THR A 128 -0.29 -16.31 -4.54
C THR A 128 0.69 -15.50 -5.40
N THR A 129 1.97 -15.84 -5.34
CA THR A 129 3.00 -15.17 -6.17
C THR A 129 2.93 -15.51 -7.66
N SER A 130 2.10 -16.48 -8.06
CA SER A 130 1.85 -16.79 -9.48
C SER A 130 0.78 -15.91 -10.10
N GLU A 131 -0.06 -15.25 -9.30
CA GLU A 131 -1.16 -14.44 -9.78
C GLU A 131 -0.73 -13.01 -10.05
N VAL A 132 -1.37 -12.39 -11.04
CA VAL A 132 -1.27 -10.96 -11.34
C VAL A 132 -2.66 -10.34 -11.29
N ASN A 133 -2.73 -9.05 -10.96
CA ASN A 133 -3.99 -8.29 -11.07
C ASN A 133 -4.35 -8.01 -12.54
N ASP A 134 -5.50 -7.35 -12.73
CA ASP A 134 -5.97 -6.82 -14.01
C ASP A 134 -5.01 -5.84 -14.70
N MET A 135 -4.02 -5.30 -13.98
CA MET A 135 -2.95 -4.46 -14.52
C MET A 135 -1.67 -5.25 -14.86
N GLY A 136 -1.69 -6.58 -14.71
CA GLY A 136 -0.56 -7.46 -15.03
C GLY A 136 0.56 -7.43 -13.99
N GLN A 137 0.29 -6.98 -12.77
CA GLN A 137 1.27 -6.83 -11.70
C GLN A 137 1.01 -7.80 -10.54
N HIS A 138 2.08 -8.33 -9.95
CA HIS A 138 2.02 -9.20 -8.77
C HIS A 138 1.76 -8.40 -7.48
N TRP A 139 2.28 -7.18 -7.43
CA TRP A 139 2.20 -6.29 -6.27
C TRP A 139 1.36 -5.07 -6.63
N HIS A 140 0.73 -4.50 -5.62
CA HIS A 140 -0.07 -3.30 -5.78
C HIS A 140 0.06 -2.36 -4.58
N PHE A 141 0.16 -1.06 -4.86
CA PHE A 141 0.14 -0.01 -3.85
C PHE A 141 -1.02 0.95 -4.09
N ASP A 142 -1.93 1.08 -3.12
CA ASP A 142 -2.96 2.11 -3.18
C ASP A 142 -2.43 3.39 -2.51
N ILE A 143 -2.40 4.52 -3.21
CA ILE A 143 -1.71 5.72 -2.72
C ILE A 143 -2.68 6.65 -1.98
N ALA A 144 -2.33 7.07 -0.75
CA ALA A 144 -3.13 8.00 0.05
C ALA A 144 -3.02 9.44 -0.47
N VAL A 145 -3.71 9.76 -1.56
CA VAL A 145 -3.49 10.99 -2.33
C VAL A 145 -3.93 12.25 -1.60
N ASP A 146 -4.84 12.14 -0.63
CA ASP A 146 -5.30 13.25 0.18
C ASP A 146 -4.35 13.60 1.34
N ALA A 147 -3.43 12.71 1.71
CA ALA A 147 -2.37 12.98 2.68
C ALA A 147 -1.17 13.72 2.06
N MET A 148 -0.99 13.56 0.74
CA MET A 148 0.07 14.22 -0.02
C MET A 148 -0.12 15.74 -0.05
N SER A 149 0.98 16.47 -0.18
CA SER A 149 0.93 17.88 -0.57
C SER A 149 0.66 17.99 -2.07
N THR A 150 0.19 19.16 -2.49
CA THR A 150 -0.06 19.45 -3.92
C THR A 150 1.19 19.22 -4.77
N ALA A 151 2.38 19.59 -4.26
CA ALA A 151 3.64 19.43 -4.97
C ALA A 151 4.04 17.95 -5.13
N GLN A 152 3.89 17.14 -4.08
CA GLN A 152 4.16 15.71 -4.15
C GLN A 152 3.18 15.00 -5.09
N TYR A 153 1.89 15.30 -5.00
CA TYR A 153 0.87 14.73 -5.90
C TYR A 153 1.20 15.05 -7.36
N SER A 154 1.49 16.33 -7.63
CA SER A 154 1.87 16.80 -8.98
C SER A 154 3.19 16.19 -9.46
N THR A 155 4.09 15.81 -8.55
CA THR A 155 5.37 15.16 -8.89
C THR A 155 5.17 13.70 -9.24
N PHE A 156 4.49 12.95 -8.38
CA PHE A 156 4.33 11.50 -8.51
C PHE A 156 3.43 11.12 -9.69
N PHE A 157 2.34 11.85 -9.90
CA PHE A 157 1.39 11.57 -10.99
C PHE A 157 1.68 12.38 -12.27
N ASN A 158 2.87 12.98 -12.39
CA ASN A 158 3.23 13.75 -13.58
C ASN A 158 3.36 12.85 -14.82
N GLY A 159 2.57 13.13 -15.85
CA GLY A 159 2.62 12.37 -17.11
C GLY A 159 1.83 11.07 -17.10
N VAL A 160 0.94 10.89 -16.13
CA VAL A 160 -0.08 9.84 -16.18
C VAL A 160 -1.06 10.16 -17.30
N THR A 161 -1.15 9.26 -18.28
CA THR A 161 -2.06 9.40 -19.43
C THR A 161 -3.32 8.55 -19.32
N ASP A 162 -3.33 7.55 -18.42
CA ASP A 162 -4.40 6.56 -18.29
C ASP A 162 -5.03 6.62 -16.89
N GLY A 163 -6.28 7.07 -16.80
CA GLY A 163 -7.15 6.81 -15.64
C GLY A 163 -6.72 7.36 -14.27
N SER A 164 -5.64 8.14 -14.19
CA SER A 164 -5.02 8.72 -12.97
C SER A 164 -4.05 7.79 -12.20
N ASN A 165 -3.63 6.66 -12.77
CA ASN A 165 -2.82 5.65 -12.07
C ASN A 165 -1.59 5.18 -12.86
N TRP A 166 -0.52 4.76 -12.19
CA TRP A 166 0.59 4.07 -12.83
C TRP A 166 0.30 2.57 -12.96
N LEU A 167 0.11 2.11 -14.20
CA LEU A 167 -0.02 0.67 -14.50
C LEU A 167 1.26 -0.12 -14.19
N ASN A 168 2.40 0.58 -14.19
CA ASN A 168 3.68 -0.01 -13.87
C ASN A 168 4.55 0.98 -13.08
N THR A 169 5.15 0.45 -12.02
CA THR A 169 6.15 1.11 -11.19
C THR A 169 7.26 0.11 -10.90
N THR A 170 8.42 0.61 -10.52
CA THR A 170 9.42 -0.21 -9.82
C THR A 170 9.45 0.24 -8.36
N PHE A 171 9.66 -0.70 -7.44
CA PHE A 171 9.74 -0.37 -6.02
C PHE A 171 10.92 -1.07 -5.35
N GLN A 172 11.38 -0.47 -4.25
CA GLN A 172 12.39 -1.05 -3.36
C GLN A 172 12.11 -0.67 -1.91
N LYS A 173 12.32 -1.61 -0.99
CA LYS A 173 12.22 -1.38 0.45
C LYS A 173 13.37 -0.49 0.88
N VAL A 174 13.05 0.61 1.57
CA VAL A 174 14.01 1.63 2.03
C VAL A 174 13.71 2.02 3.47
N SER A 175 14.60 2.81 4.08
CA SER A 175 14.31 3.46 5.34
C SER A 175 13.28 4.58 5.16
N CYS A 176 12.37 4.71 6.12
CA CYS A 176 11.40 5.81 6.13
C CYS A 176 12.06 7.18 6.30
N ILE A 177 11.48 8.20 5.68
CA ILE A 177 11.93 9.58 5.79
C ILE A 177 11.02 10.28 6.81
N GLY A 178 11.51 10.56 8.03
CA GLY A 178 10.67 11.05 9.13
C GLY A 178 9.87 12.33 8.86
N SER A 179 10.27 13.17 7.91
CA SER A 179 9.53 14.39 7.53
C SER A 179 8.32 14.12 6.63
N THR A 180 8.37 13.09 5.78
CA THR A 180 7.30 12.75 4.82
C THR A 180 6.61 11.43 5.15
N ASN A 181 7.22 10.59 5.97
CA ASN A 181 6.71 9.33 6.49
C ASN A 181 6.75 9.32 8.04
N PRO A 182 6.25 10.37 8.73
CA PRO A 182 6.16 10.32 10.19
C PRO A 182 5.27 9.15 10.62
N THR A 183 5.52 8.60 11.81
CA THR A 183 4.63 7.60 12.40
C THR A 183 3.30 8.29 12.76
N PRO A 184 2.16 7.84 12.21
CA PRO A 184 0.86 8.41 12.54
C PRO A 184 0.37 7.92 13.91
N ASN A 185 -0.70 8.52 14.42
CA ASN A 185 -1.31 8.03 15.65
C ASN A 185 -2.07 6.73 15.36
N ILE A 186 -1.85 5.73 16.22
CA ILE A 186 -2.46 4.42 16.10
C ILE A 186 -3.34 4.10 17.31
N ASP A 187 -4.38 3.32 17.08
CA ASP A 187 -5.19 2.75 18.15
C ASP A 187 -4.40 1.71 18.97
N SER A 188 -4.91 1.36 20.15
CA SER A 188 -4.25 0.43 21.06
C SER A 188 -4.06 -0.99 20.50
N TRP A 189 -4.85 -1.37 19.48
CA TRP A 189 -4.74 -2.63 18.77
C TRP A 189 -3.83 -2.55 17.53
N GLY A 190 -3.49 -1.33 17.08
CA GLY A 190 -2.68 -1.09 15.89
C GLY A 190 -1.21 -1.38 16.09
N CYS A 191 -0.46 -1.40 14.99
CA CYS A 191 0.99 -1.53 15.00
C CYS A 191 1.59 -0.85 13.77
N ILE A 192 2.59 0.02 13.98
CA ILE A 192 3.43 0.62 12.93
C ILE A 192 4.88 0.60 13.42
N SER A 193 5.62 -0.41 12.98
CA SER A 193 7.03 -0.59 13.37
C SER A 193 7.89 -1.25 12.30
N GLY A 194 7.27 -1.80 11.25
CA GLY A 194 7.93 -2.69 10.28
C GLY A 194 8.30 -4.06 10.84
N LEU A 195 7.88 -4.36 12.08
CA LEU A 195 8.09 -5.61 12.80
C LEU A 195 6.78 -6.14 13.40
N CYS A 196 5.64 -5.69 12.87
CA CYS A 196 4.35 -6.20 13.28
C CYS A 196 4.28 -7.68 12.93
N PRO A 197 3.77 -8.55 13.82
CA PRO A 197 3.58 -9.94 13.48
C PRO A 197 2.58 -10.04 12.32
N ASN A 198 2.80 -10.96 11.40
CA ASN A 198 1.74 -11.35 10.48
C ASN A 198 0.64 -12.04 11.28
N ASN A 199 -0.59 -11.96 10.78
CA ASN A 199 -1.68 -12.70 11.38
C ASN A 199 -1.64 -14.15 10.89
N ASP A 200 -0.86 -14.99 11.56
CA ASP A 200 -0.65 -16.40 11.19
C ASP A 200 -1.93 -17.25 11.28
N ASP A 201 -2.94 -16.79 12.03
CA ASP A 201 -4.26 -17.45 12.12
C ASP A 201 -5.10 -17.24 10.86
N ALA A 202 -4.68 -16.32 9.97
CA ALA A 202 -5.38 -15.99 8.75
C ALA A 202 -4.51 -16.34 7.54
N THR A 203 -4.86 -17.37 6.77
CA THR A 203 -4.17 -17.62 5.50
C THR A 203 -4.55 -16.56 4.47
N VAL A 204 -3.63 -16.25 3.56
CA VAL A 204 -3.87 -15.31 2.45
C VAL A 204 -5.17 -15.68 1.74
N CYS A 205 -6.07 -14.72 1.56
CA CYS A 205 -7.34 -14.92 0.86
C CYS A 205 -8.23 -16.07 1.40
N ALA A 206 -8.03 -16.56 2.62
CA ALA A 206 -9.01 -17.44 3.25
C ALA A 206 -10.39 -16.79 3.21
N SER A 207 -11.39 -17.58 2.81
CA SER A 207 -12.81 -17.18 2.76
C SER A 207 -13.18 -16.11 1.73
N THR A 208 -12.27 -15.72 0.82
CA THR A 208 -12.58 -14.80 -0.28
C THR A 208 -13.16 -15.51 -1.51
N GLY A 209 -13.09 -16.85 -1.56
CA GLY A 209 -13.51 -17.67 -2.70
C GLY A 209 -12.47 -17.81 -3.81
N PHE A 210 -11.25 -17.32 -3.58
CA PHE A 210 -10.10 -17.46 -4.49
C PHE A 210 -9.17 -18.58 -3.99
N SER A 211 -8.62 -19.37 -4.93
CA SER A 211 -7.68 -20.48 -4.68
C SER A 211 -6.58 -20.50 -5.72
#